data_AF-A0A0P7N829-F1
#
_entry.id   AF-A0A0P7N829-F1
#
_cell.length_a   1.000
_cell.length_b   1.000
_cell.length_c   1.000
_cell.angle_alpha   90.00
_cell.angle_beta   90.00
_cell.angle_gamma   90.00
#
_symmetry.space_group_name_H-M   'P 1'
#
loop_
_entity.id
_entity.type
_entity.pdbx_description
1 polymer ?
#
loop_
_entity_poly.entity_id
_entity_poly.type
_entity_poly.pdbx_seq_one_letter_code
_entity_poly.pdbx_strand_id
1 'polypeptide(L)'
;METIMHDPFIYFLCERNQVFVYKIQNFDYVTLTNVMEKGEWKGYELQPSEPFTAFRHEGRNPKEGWSFWVAPDQLSDMVDIINDYIQQQRKCVTMTNAQKVHIVCSESAAGSLRVALAPPKYVIGFPEDLSIGPLWKLDERRGQVFRHEWLIENINDEMDDFVGHTKLINVIREIRDIPMHLPIYIWYGNNTEEQCGLRFFLFLLREHPNDIFLIDTADQHAINRQWNPDLYEVKQLSVKEHQMLLQQWESLMQSKEIFRQWQHQHVQTVPENYYDSFIVTTLEQLHREQGNIDFIQTGTFLLELLTRMEAPPNIFYLEYRVRYLVYNGFFALKGIPKTMRHYYVKIRQKTSLV
;
A
#
# COMPACT_ATOMS: atom_id res chain seq x y z
N MET A 1 -15.43 21.01 -6.18
CA MET A 1 -14.45 21.74 -7.00
C MET A 1 -14.79 21.46 -8.46
N GLU A 2 -14.94 22.50 -9.27
CA GLU A 2 -15.18 22.32 -10.70
C GLU A 2 -13.84 22.14 -11.43
N THR A 3 -13.83 21.29 -12.46
CA THR A 3 -12.61 20.99 -13.22
C THR A 3 -12.90 20.98 -14.72
N ILE A 4 -12.00 21.59 -15.49
CA ILE A 4 -11.99 21.51 -16.96
C ILE A 4 -10.60 21.15 -17.46
N MET A 5 -10.52 20.66 -18.69
CA MET A 5 -9.27 20.15 -19.27
C MET A 5 -9.07 20.66 -20.68
N HIS A 6 -7.86 21.19 -20.92
CA HIS A 6 -7.37 21.57 -22.24
C HIS A 6 -5.93 21.11 -22.34
N ASP A 7 -5.71 19.99 -23.04
CA ASP A 7 -4.40 19.33 -23.12
C ASP A 7 -3.26 20.31 -23.44
N PRO A 8 -2.12 20.28 -22.72
CA PRO A 8 -1.75 19.36 -21.62
C PRO A 8 -2.10 19.87 -20.21
N PHE A 9 -3.13 20.71 -20.06
CA PHE A 9 -3.46 21.40 -18.81
C PHE A 9 -4.79 20.95 -18.19
N ILE A 10 -4.79 20.87 -16.86
CA ILE A 10 -5.99 20.69 -16.04
C ILE A 10 -6.20 21.95 -15.21
N TYR A 11 -7.45 22.40 -15.15
CA TYR A 11 -7.84 23.65 -14.49
C TYR A 11 -8.77 23.32 -13.34
N PHE A 12 -8.47 23.84 -12.16
CA PHE A 12 -9.24 23.62 -10.94
C PHE A 12 -9.80 24.94 -10.41
N LEU A 13 -11.12 25.04 -10.31
CA LEU A 13 -11.78 26.17 -9.68
C LEU A 13 -11.95 25.88 -8.18
N CYS A 14 -11.00 26.37 -7.37
CA CYS A 14 -10.95 26.12 -5.93
C CYS A 14 -11.83 27.11 -5.13
N GLU A 15 -11.87 28.37 -5.55
CA GLU A 15 -12.73 29.42 -4.98
C GLU A 15 -13.61 30.07 -6.07
N ARG A 16 -14.42 31.08 -5.72
CA ARG A 16 -15.37 31.71 -6.67
C ARG A 16 -14.73 32.29 -7.94
N ASN A 17 -13.46 32.70 -7.87
CA ASN A 17 -12.74 33.28 -9.00
C ASN A 17 -11.28 32.82 -9.10
N GLN A 18 -10.85 31.83 -8.31
CA GLN A 18 -9.47 31.35 -8.31
C GLN A 18 -9.34 30.05 -9.09
N VAL A 19 -8.62 30.13 -10.20
CA VAL A 19 -8.32 28.97 -11.05
C VAL A 19 -6.85 28.60 -10.87
N PHE A 20 -6.60 27.39 -10.40
CA PHE A 20 -5.26 26.80 -10.41
C PHE A 20 -5.09 25.93 -11.65
N VAL A 21 -3.99 26.15 -12.36
CA VAL A 21 -3.64 25.39 -13.57
C VAL A 21 -2.51 24.44 -13.24
N TYR A 22 -2.74 23.16 -13.52
CA TYR A 22 -1.77 22.10 -13.45
C TYR A 22 -1.36 21.69 -14.86
N LYS A 23 -0.06 21.62 -15.12
CA LYS A 23 0.48 21.11 -16.38
C LYS A 23 0.89 19.66 -16.23
N ILE A 24 0.38 18.80 -17.11
CA ILE A 24 0.78 17.40 -17.19
C ILE A 24 2.14 17.33 -17.87
N GLN A 25 3.15 16.90 -17.13
CA GLN A 25 4.53 16.82 -17.62
C GLN A 25 4.77 15.54 -18.43
N ASN A 26 4.23 14.42 -17.95
CA ASN A 26 4.28 13.11 -18.57
C ASN A 26 3.02 12.32 -18.21
N PHE A 27 2.90 11.10 -18.71
CA PHE A 27 1.79 10.21 -18.37
C PHE A 27 2.17 9.22 -17.26
N ASP A 28 3.03 9.60 -16.31
CA ASP A 28 3.26 8.80 -15.10
C ASP A 28 2.24 9.19 -14.04
N TYR A 29 1.69 8.19 -13.33
CA TYR A 29 0.77 8.47 -12.22
C TYR A 29 1.46 9.30 -11.14
N VAL A 30 0.78 10.35 -10.69
CA VAL A 30 1.32 11.31 -9.72
C VAL A 30 0.83 10.98 -8.32
N THR A 31 1.67 11.23 -7.32
CA THR A 31 1.29 11.19 -5.90
C THR A 31 1.03 12.59 -5.35
N LEU A 32 0.46 12.68 -4.14
CA LEU A 32 0.33 13.93 -3.39
C LEU A 32 1.66 14.70 -3.33
N THR A 33 2.75 14.02 -2.97
CA THR A 33 4.10 14.61 -2.96
C THR A 33 4.53 15.12 -4.34
N ASN A 34 4.27 14.38 -5.42
CA ASN A 34 4.60 14.86 -6.76
C ASN A 34 3.82 16.11 -7.13
N VAL A 35 2.54 16.15 -6.80
CA VAL A 35 1.68 17.30 -7.08
C VAL A 35 2.08 18.52 -6.24
N MET A 36 2.46 18.35 -4.97
CA MET A 36 2.89 19.45 -4.11
C MET A 36 4.29 19.98 -4.44
N GLU A 37 5.27 19.09 -4.57
CA GLU A 37 6.68 19.48 -4.65
C GLU A 37 7.15 19.72 -6.09
N LYS A 38 6.58 18.99 -7.05
CA LYS A 38 7.02 19.02 -8.46
C LYS A 38 5.97 19.62 -9.40
N GLY A 39 4.75 19.85 -8.91
CA GLY A 39 3.67 20.41 -9.70
C GLY A 39 3.98 21.84 -10.15
N GLU A 40 3.90 22.10 -11.45
CA GLU A 40 3.98 23.45 -12.01
C GLU A 40 2.63 24.16 -11.86
N TRP A 41 2.34 24.63 -10.65
CA TRP A 41 1.10 25.34 -10.35
C TRP A 41 1.16 26.82 -10.69
N LYS A 42 0.14 27.31 -11.38
CA LYS A 42 -0.06 28.74 -11.62
C LYS A 42 -1.51 29.14 -11.31
N GLY A 43 -1.67 30.19 -10.51
CA GLY A 43 -2.96 30.76 -10.13
C GLY A 43 -3.39 31.88 -11.08
N TYR A 44 -4.65 31.85 -11.50
CA TYR A 44 -5.25 32.84 -12.39
C TYR A 44 -6.63 33.24 -11.93
N GLU A 45 -6.95 34.53 -12.09
CA GLU A 45 -8.26 35.06 -11.77
C GLU A 45 -9.25 34.81 -12.92
N LEU A 46 -10.38 34.17 -12.58
CA LEU A 46 -11.54 34.03 -13.44
C LEU A 46 -12.38 35.31 -13.35
N GLN A 47 -12.67 35.92 -14.50
CA GLN A 47 -13.48 37.14 -14.53
C GLN A 47 -14.95 36.80 -14.23
N PRO A 48 -15.71 37.62 -13.46
CA PRO A 48 -17.10 37.30 -13.09
C PRO A 48 -18.05 37.08 -14.26
N SER A 49 -17.75 37.67 -15.43
CA SER A 49 -18.52 37.57 -16.66
C SER A 49 -18.09 36.40 -17.57
N GLU A 50 -17.02 35.71 -17.21
CA GLU A 50 -16.46 34.59 -17.96
C GLU A 50 -16.92 33.26 -17.37
N PRO A 51 -17.54 32.36 -18.16
CA PRO A 51 -17.86 31.03 -17.67
C PRO A 51 -16.58 30.22 -17.51
N PHE A 52 -16.44 29.51 -16.38
CA PHE A 52 -15.26 28.67 -16.11
C PHE A 52 -14.98 27.69 -17.25
N THR A 53 -16.01 27.11 -17.86
CA THR A 53 -15.89 26.15 -18.97
C THR A 53 -15.19 26.69 -20.23
N ALA A 54 -15.16 28.01 -20.42
CA ALA A 54 -14.49 28.65 -21.55
C ALA A 54 -13.10 29.20 -21.18
N PHE A 55 -12.70 29.08 -19.90
CA PHE A 55 -11.47 29.68 -19.40
C PHE A 55 -10.23 29.11 -20.12
N ARG A 56 -9.29 30.01 -20.44
CA ARG A 56 -7.99 29.72 -21.04
C ARG A 56 -6.94 30.60 -20.38
N HIS A 57 -5.83 30.01 -19.94
CA HIS A 57 -4.78 30.75 -19.24
C HIS A 57 -3.76 31.37 -20.20
N GLU A 58 -3.74 30.93 -21.46
CA GLU A 58 -2.85 31.41 -22.50
C GLU A 58 -3.03 32.93 -22.71
N GLY A 59 -1.92 33.68 -22.67
CA GLY A 59 -1.95 35.13 -22.79
C GLY A 59 -2.34 35.88 -21.50
N ARG A 60 -2.60 35.17 -20.39
CA ARG A 60 -2.83 35.80 -19.07
C ARG A 60 -1.57 35.77 -18.21
N ASN A 61 -1.43 36.76 -17.35
CA ASN A 61 -0.39 36.76 -16.33
C ASN A 61 -0.89 36.02 -15.08
N PRO A 62 -0.10 35.09 -14.52
CA PRO A 62 -0.43 34.47 -13.25
C PRO A 62 -0.46 35.53 -12.15
N LYS A 63 -1.34 35.35 -11.16
CA LYS A 63 -1.45 36.28 -10.03
C LYS A 63 -0.31 36.03 -9.05
N GLU A 64 0.49 37.06 -8.79
CA GLU A 64 1.55 37.01 -7.77
C GLU A 64 0.92 36.88 -6.37
N GLY A 65 1.54 36.07 -5.50
CA GLY A 65 1.06 35.80 -4.14
C GLY A 65 -0.01 34.71 -4.04
N TRP A 66 -0.59 34.25 -5.15
CA TRP A 66 -1.47 33.08 -5.16
C TRP A 66 -0.63 31.80 -5.14
N SER A 67 -0.16 31.44 -3.94
CA SER A 67 0.47 30.15 -3.70
C SER A 67 -0.59 29.07 -3.64
N PHE A 68 -0.28 27.92 -4.26
CA PHE A 68 -1.16 26.76 -4.24
C PHE A 68 -1.17 26.16 -2.83
N TRP A 69 -2.29 26.35 -2.13
CA TRP A 69 -2.56 25.75 -0.83
C TRP A 69 -3.99 25.21 -0.85
N VAL A 70 -4.12 23.93 -0.56
CA VAL A 70 -5.39 23.21 -0.46
C VAL A 70 -5.33 22.27 0.73
N ALA A 71 -6.49 22.01 1.33
CA ALA A 71 -6.58 21.01 2.40
C ALA A 71 -6.14 19.62 1.87
N PRO A 72 -5.56 18.75 2.71
CA PRO A 72 -5.10 17.42 2.28
C PRO A 72 -6.17 16.62 1.54
N ASP A 73 -7.41 16.64 2.03
CA ASP A 73 -8.54 15.91 1.45
C ASP A 73 -8.85 16.42 0.03
N GLN A 74 -8.85 17.75 -0.17
CA GLN A 74 -9.05 18.36 -1.48
C GLN A 74 -7.90 18.06 -2.43
N LEU A 75 -6.67 18.07 -1.93
CA LEU A 75 -5.50 17.72 -2.71
C LEU A 75 -5.55 16.25 -3.18
N SER A 76 -6.05 15.34 -2.34
CA SER A 76 -6.29 13.94 -2.70
C SER A 76 -7.29 13.83 -3.86
N ASP A 77 -8.38 14.58 -3.81
CA ASP A 77 -9.34 14.63 -4.93
C ASP A 77 -8.71 15.19 -6.21
N MET A 78 -7.84 16.21 -6.11
CA MET A 78 -7.11 16.74 -7.28
C MET A 78 -6.19 15.68 -7.89
N VAL A 79 -5.45 14.94 -7.06
CA VAL A 79 -4.58 13.85 -7.50
C VAL A 79 -5.40 12.78 -8.24
N ASP A 80 -6.56 12.41 -7.72
CA ASP A 80 -7.44 11.44 -8.37
C ASP A 80 -7.92 11.94 -9.73
N ILE A 81 -8.32 13.21 -9.85
CA ILE A 81 -8.71 13.81 -11.13
C ILE A 81 -7.55 13.81 -12.13
N ILE A 82 -6.34 14.18 -11.69
CA ILE A 82 -5.14 14.17 -12.54
C ILE A 82 -4.86 12.74 -13.03
N ASN A 83 -4.88 11.76 -12.13
CA ASN A 83 -4.58 10.37 -12.47
C ASN A 83 -5.66 9.73 -13.33
N ASP A 84 -6.94 10.04 -13.13
CA ASP A 84 -8.02 9.57 -14.00
C ASP A 84 -7.83 10.08 -15.44
N TYR A 85 -7.37 11.32 -15.61
CA TYR A 85 -6.99 11.82 -16.94
C TYR A 85 -5.77 11.10 -17.50
N ILE A 86 -4.70 10.96 -16.72
CA ILE A 86 -3.50 10.22 -17.15
C ILE A 86 -3.85 8.80 -17.60
N GLN A 87 -4.74 8.12 -16.87
CA GLN A 87 -5.23 6.79 -17.21
C GLN A 87 -5.95 6.77 -18.56
N GLN A 88 -6.77 7.78 -18.85
CA GLN A 88 -7.45 7.88 -20.16
C GLN A 88 -6.43 8.06 -21.29
N GLN A 89 -5.39 8.86 -21.09
CA GLN A 89 -4.35 9.09 -22.10
C GLN A 89 -3.46 7.86 -22.32
N ARG A 90 -3.12 7.12 -21.25
CA ARG A 90 -2.36 5.87 -21.31
C ARG A 90 -3.03 4.82 -22.21
N LYS A 91 -4.36 4.77 -22.27
CA LYS A 91 -5.09 3.85 -23.17
C LYS A 91 -4.88 4.13 -24.66
N CYS A 92 -4.52 5.36 -25.02
CA CYS A 92 -4.36 5.81 -26.39
C CYS A 92 -2.91 5.76 -26.90
N VAL A 93 -1.92 5.53 -26.02
CA VAL A 93 -0.49 5.63 -26.34
C VAL A 93 0.25 4.39 -25.84
N THR A 94 1.07 3.77 -26.70
CA THR A 94 2.00 2.71 -26.26
C THR A 94 3.12 3.36 -25.43
N MET A 95 3.04 3.24 -24.11
CA MET A 95 3.89 3.98 -23.16
C MET A 95 5.20 3.30 -22.77
N THR A 96 5.43 2.04 -23.14
CA THR A 96 6.61 1.29 -22.68
C THR A 96 7.30 0.54 -23.82
N ASN A 97 8.64 0.56 -23.79
CA ASN A 97 9.51 -0.25 -24.64
C ASN A 97 9.86 -1.61 -24.01
N ALA A 98 9.37 -1.88 -22.79
CA ALA A 98 9.59 -3.16 -22.12
C ALA A 98 8.84 -4.29 -22.83
N GLN A 99 9.46 -5.47 -22.89
CA GLN A 99 8.87 -6.66 -23.54
C GLN A 99 8.02 -7.50 -22.59
N LYS A 100 8.06 -7.23 -21.29
CA LYS A 100 7.33 -7.93 -20.24
C LYS A 100 7.18 -7.06 -19.00
N VAL A 101 6.18 -7.36 -18.18
CA VAL A 101 5.92 -6.69 -16.90
C VAL A 101 6.21 -7.64 -15.75
N HIS A 102 6.86 -7.17 -14.69
CA HIS A 102 7.06 -7.92 -13.45
C HIS A 102 6.24 -7.27 -12.33
N ILE A 103 5.51 -8.07 -11.55
CA ILE A 103 4.73 -7.63 -10.38
C ILE A 103 5.28 -8.35 -9.14
N VAL A 104 5.56 -7.59 -8.07
CA VAL A 104 6.09 -8.12 -6.80
C VAL A 104 5.41 -7.44 -5.61
N CYS A 105 5.35 -8.12 -4.46
CA CYS A 105 4.90 -7.50 -3.20
C CYS A 105 6.04 -6.72 -2.54
N SER A 106 5.71 -5.58 -1.92
CA SER A 106 6.59 -4.56 -1.33
C SER A 106 7.40 -3.72 -2.33
N GLU A 107 7.56 -2.42 -2.01
CA GLU A 107 8.45 -1.53 -2.76
C GLU A 107 9.94 -1.92 -2.61
N SER A 108 10.31 -2.53 -1.48
CA SER A 108 11.68 -3.00 -1.27
C SER A 108 12.05 -4.09 -2.27
N ALA A 109 11.19 -5.10 -2.42
CA ALA A 109 11.37 -6.16 -3.43
C ALA A 109 11.42 -5.59 -4.85
N ALA A 110 10.53 -4.64 -5.16
CA ALA A 110 10.51 -3.99 -6.46
C ALA A 110 11.81 -3.23 -6.73
N GLY A 111 12.35 -2.53 -5.72
CA GLY A 111 13.65 -1.88 -5.78
C GLY A 111 14.78 -2.87 -6.09
N SER A 112 14.86 -3.98 -5.36
CA SER A 112 15.87 -5.02 -5.58
C SER A 112 15.74 -5.66 -6.98
N LEU A 113 14.53 -5.98 -7.42
CA LEU A 113 14.29 -6.55 -8.74
C LEU A 113 14.63 -5.56 -9.86
N ARG A 114 14.31 -4.27 -9.68
CA ARG A 114 14.72 -3.23 -10.63
C ARG A 114 16.24 -3.16 -10.74
N VAL A 115 17.00 -3.31 -9.65
CA VAL A 115 18.48 -3.33 -9.72
C VAL A 115 18.99 -4.55 -10.51
N ALA A 116 18.37 -5.71 -10.31
CA ALA A 116 18.82 -6.96 -10.91
C ALA A 116 18.47 -7.10 -12.41
N LEU A 117 17.37 -6.49 -12.86
CA LEU A 117 16.93 -6.57 -14.27
C LEU A 117 17.63 -5.55 -15.17
N ALA A 118 18.04 -6.01 -16.37
CA ALA A 118 18.53 -5.13 -17.44
C ALA A 118 17.39 -4.31 -18.09
N PRO A 119 17.64 -3.06 -18.52
CA PRO A 119 16.67 -2.26 -19.26
C PRO A 119 16.46 -2.77 -20.71
N PRO A 120 15.29 -2.51 -21.33
CA PRO A 120 14.11 -1.85 -20.78
C PRO A 120 13.35 -2.77 -19.81
N LYS A 121 13.09 -2.28 -18.59
CA LYS A 121 12.45 -3.05 -17.51
C LYS A 121 11.16 -2.37 -17.07
N TYR A 122 10.15 -3.17 -16.79
CA TYR A 122 8.89 -2.71 -16.23
C TYR A 122 8.57 -3.53 -14.97
N VAL A 123 8.70 -2.91 -13.80
CA VAL A 123 8.49 -3.55 -12.49
C VAL A 123 7.50 -2.73 -11.67
N ILE A 124 6.38 -3.37 -11.33
CA ILE A 124 5.33 -2.85 -10.46
C ILE A 124 5.54 -3.43 -9.07
N GLY A 125 5.75 -2.56 -8.08
CA GLY A 125 5.81 -2.94 -6.67
C GLY A 125 4.46 -2.69 -6.02
N PHE A 126 3.92 -3.69 -5.32
CA PHE A 126 2.70 -3.50 -4.56
C PHE A 126 3.04 -2.98 -3.16
N PRO A 127 2.51 -1.81 -2.75
CA PRO A 127 3.06 -1.08 -1.60
C PRO A 127 2.57 -1.60 -0.25
N GLU A 128 1.50 -2.39 -0.20
CA GLU A 128 0.84 -2.79 1.05
C GLU A 128 0.92 -4.29 1.32
N ASP A 129 0.94 -4.63 2.61
CA ASP A 129 0.80 -6.02 3.07
C ASP A 129 -0.68 -6.37 3.30
N LEU A 130 -1.23 -7.21 2.40
CA LEU A 130 -2.62 -7.67 2.45
C LEU A 130 -2.86 -8.78 3.48
N SER A 131 -1.83 -9.25 4.19
CA SER A 131 -1.99 -10.18 5.31
C SER A 131 -2.74 -9.55 6.50
N ILE A 132 -2.76 -8.22 6.58
CA ILE A 132 -3.42 -7.45 7.65
C ILE A 132 -4.44 -6.46 7.10
N GLY A 133 -5.39 -6.04 7.94
CA GLY A 133 -6.45 -5.08 7.61
C GLY A 133 -7.60 -5.64 6.76
N PRO A 134 -8.64 -4.83 6.50
CA PRO A 134 -9.79 -5.26 5.70
C PRO A 134 -9.43 -5.38 4.20
N LEU A 135 -10.00 -6.38 3.52
CA LEU A 135 -9.86 -6.58 2.06
C LEU A 135 -11.16 -6.33 1.28
N TRP A 136 -12.23 -5.94 2.00
CA TRP A 136 -13.54 -5.73 1.42
C TRP A 136 -13.49 -4.66 0.33
N LYS A 137 -13.87 -5.04 -0.89
CA LYS A 137 -13.97 -4.15 -2.06
C LYS A 137 -12.68 -3.35 -2.35
N LEU A 138 -11.52 -3.97 -2.13
CA LEU A 138 -10.22 -3.31 -2.36
C LEU A 138 -9.99 -2.87 -3.82
N ASP A 139 -10.72 -3.45 -4.77
CA ASP A 139 -10.74 -3.05 -6.16
C ASP A 139 -11.57 -1.78 -6.43
N GLU A 140 -12.33 -1.30 -5.45
CA GLU A 140 -13.19 -0.12 -5.54
C GLU A 140 -12.71 0.98 -4.57
N ARG A 141 -12.91 2.26 -4.93
CA ARG A 141 -12.48 3.41 -4.11
C ARG A 141 -12.99 3.34 -2.67
N ARG A 142 -14.24 2.90 -2.47
CA ARG A 142 -14.83 2.77 -1.12
C ARG A 142 -14.11 1.76 -0.22
N GLY A 143 -13.63 0.65 -0.77
CA GLY A 143 -12.90 -0.35 0.01
C GLY A 143 -11.47 0.10 0.29
N GLN A 144 -10.86 0.82 -0.64
CA GLN A 144 -9.55 1.44 -0.47
C GLN A 144 -9.57 2.51 0.64
N VAL A 145 -10.60 3.37 0.67
CA VAL A 145 -10.79 4.36 1.75
C VAL A 145 -11.03 3.66 3.09
N PHE A 146 -11.94 2.68 3.14
CA PHE A 146 -12.21 1.94 4.37
C PHE A 146 -10.97 1.23 4.93
N ARG A 147 -10.15 0.65 4.06
CA ARG A 147 -8.87 0.05 4.46
C ARG A 147 -7.88 1.09 4.95
N HIS A 148 -7.77 2.23 4.28
CA HIS A 148 -6.88 3.31 4.66
C HIS A 148 -7.20 3.86 6.05
N GLU A 149 -8.49 4.10 6.34
CA GLU A 149 -8.95 4.52 7.68
C GLU A 149 -8.54 3.50 8.75
N TRP A 150 -8.76 2.21 8.49
CA TRP A 150 -8.35 1.16 9.41
C TRP A 150 -6.82 1.15 9.64
N LEU A 151 -6.02 1.34 8.58
CA LEU A 151 -4.56 1.40 8.71
C LEU A 151 -4.12 2.59 9.56
N ILE A 152 -4.68 3.79 9.34
CA ILE A 152 -4.37 5.00 10.16
C ILE A 152 -4.66 4.76 11.64
N GLU A 153 -5.80 4.13 11.94
CA GLU A 153 -6.23 3.94 13.33
C GLU A 153 -5.43 2.84 14.05
N ASN A 154 -4.96 1.84 13.31
CA ASN A 154 -4.47 0.59 13.90
C ASN A 154 -2.99 0.34 13.65
N ILE A 155 -2.38 0.83 12.58
CA ILE A 155 -1.01 0.50 12.17
C ILE A 155 -0.12 1.74 12.29
N ASN A 156 1.07 1.54 12.85
CA ASN A 156 2.07 2.58 12.99
C ASN A 156 3.34 2.16 12.27
N ASP A 157 3.34 2.31 10.96
CA ASP A 157 4.43 1.87 10.06
C ASP A 157 5.50 2.94 9.83
N GLU A 158 5.41 4.06 10.55
CA GLU A 158 6.29 5.23 10.43
C GLU A 158 6.26 5.88 9.03
N MET A 159 5.36 5.45 8.13
CA MET A 159 5.16 6.06 6.82
C MET A 159 4.20 7.25 6.92
N ASP A 160 4.28 8.13 5.93
CA ASP A 160 3.29 9.21 5.78
C ASP A 160 1.98 8.59 5.25
N ASP A 161 0.92 8.70 6.05
CA ASP A 161 -0.40 8.10 5.79
C ASP A 161 -0.93 8.44 4.39
N PHE A 162 -0.77 9.71 3.98
CA PHE A 162 -1.27 10.22 2.71
C PHE A 162 -0.47 9.69 1.51
N VAL A 163 0.85 9.55 1.69
CA VAL A 163 1.73 8.96 0.67
C VAL A 163 1.39 7.48 0.45
N GLY A 164 1.08 6.74 1.52
CA GLY A 164 0.70 5.32 1.44
C GLY A 164 -0.56 5.09 0.61
N HIS A 165 -1.65 5.79 0.94
CA HIS A 165 -2.95 5.63 0.27
C HIS A 165 -2.87 5.90 -1.24
N THR A 166 -2.26 7.03 -1.60
CA THR A 166 -2.16 7.43 -3.02
C THR A 166 -1.36 6.42 -3.84
N LYS A 167 -0.32 5.82 -3.25
CA LYS A 167 0.49 4.80 -3.93
C LYS A 167 -0.31 3.54 -4.22
N LEU A 168 -1.12 3.05 -3.27
CA LEU A 168 -1.97 1.87 -3.50
C LEU A 168 -2.89 2.09 -4.71
N ILE A 169 -3.59 3.22 -4.75
CA ILE A 169 -4.53 3.53 -5.84
C ILE A 169 -3.80 3.57 -7.18
N ASN A 170 -2.65 4.24 -7.24
CA ASN A 170 -1.86 4.34 -8.47
C ASN A 170 -1.33 2.99 -8.94
N VAL A 171 -0.91 2.12 -8.03
CA VAL A 171 -0.47 0.77 -8.40
C VAL A 171 -1.63 -0.08 -8.90
N ILE A 172 -2.83 0.03 -8.31
CA ILE A 172 -4.02 -0.64 -8.84
C ILE A 172 -4.37 -0.13 -10.24
N ARG A 173 -4.30 1.19 -10.47
CA ARG A 173 -4.47 1.79 -11.81
C ARG A 173 -3.41 1.25 -12.78
N GLU A 174 -2.16 1.17 -12.34
CA GLU A 174 -1.05 0.68 -13.16
C GLU A 174 -1.20 -0.79 -13.56
N ILE A 175 -1.61 -1.67 -12.64
CA ILE A 175 -1.87 -3.09 -12.95
C ILE A 175 -3.00 -3.22 -13.98
N ARG A 176 -4.06 -2.42 -13.85
CA ARG A 176 -5.20 -2.40 -14.80
C ARG A 176 -4.85 -1.83 -16.17
N ASP A 177 -3.79 -1.04 -16.25
CA ASP A 177 -3.33 -0.41 -17.48
C ASP A 177 -2.22 -1.19 -18.17
N ILE A 178 -1.82 -2.35 -17.64
CA ILE A 178 -0.81 -3.20 -18.28
C ILE A 178 -1.24 -3.47 -19.73
N PRO A 179 -0.39 -3.15 -20.73
CA PRO A 179 -0.72 -3.36 -22.13
C PRO A 179 -1.08 -4.81 -22.43
N MET A 180 -2.19 -5.03 -23.13
CA MET A 180 -2.80 -6.35 -23.35
C MET A 180 -1.89 -7.39 -24.03
N HIS A 181 -0.83 -6.95 -24.72
CA HIS A 181 0.10 -7.81 -25.44
C HIS A 181 1.35 -8.21 -24.63
N LEU A 182 1.60 -7.58 -23.47
CA LEU A 182 2.80 -7.85 -22.69
C LEU A 182 2.59 -9.05 -21.75
N PRO A 183 3.47 -10.06 -21.75
CA PRO A 183 3.41 -11.10 -20.74
C PRO A 183 3.68 -10.54 -19.34
N ILE A 184 2.95 -11.05 -18.35
CA ILE A 184 3.01 -10.61 -16.94
C ILE A 184 3.69 -11.69 -16.11
N TYR A 185 4.71 -11.31 -15.36
CA TYR A 185 5.45 -12.18 -14.46
C TYR A 185 5.18 -11.79 -13.01
N ILE A 186 4.49 -12.64 -12.26
CA ILE A 186 4.17 -12.40 -10.85
C ILE A 186 5.14 -13.20 -9.99
N TRP A 187 5.88 -12.52 -9.12
CA TRP A 187 6.78 -13.16 -8.17
C TRP A 187 6.04 -13.41 -6.86
N TYR A 188 6.15 -14.63 -6.35
CA TYR A 188 5.53 -15.01 -5.09
C TYR A 188 6.37 -16.08 -4.38
N GLY A 189 6.04 -16.35 -3.13
CA GLY A 189 6.69 -17.36 -2.31
C GLY A 189 5.75 -17.86 -1.21
N ASN A 190 6.27 -18.68 -0.31
CA ASN A 190 5.47 -19.33 0.74
C ASN A 190 5.29 -18.46 2.00
N ASN A 191 4.90 -17.20 1.83
CA ASN A 191 4.55 -16.30 2.92
C ASN A 191 3.18 -15.62 2.69
N THR A 192 2.55 -15.17 3.77
CA THR A 192 1.18 -14.64 3.72
C THR A 192 1.04 -13.40 2.85
N GLU A 193 1.99 -12.47 2.91
CA GLU A 193 1.97 -11.22 2.14
C GLU A 193 1.90 -11.52 0.63
N GLU A 194 2.88 -12.29 0.13
CA GLU A 194 2.98 -12.62 -1.29
C GLU A 194 1.82 -13.49 -1.77
N GLN A 195 1.31 -14.37 -0.91
CA GLN A 195 0.16 -15.21 -1.26
C GLN A 195 -1.14 -14.41 -1.31
N CYS A 196 -1.33 -13.42 -0.43
CA CYS A 196 -2.45 -12.49 -0.54
C CYS A 196 -2.31 -11.60 -1.79
N GLY A 197 -1.11 -11.06 -2.04
CA GLY A 197 -0.81 -10.24 -3.21
C GLY A 197 -1.06 -10.97 -4.52
N LEU A 198 -0.53 -12.20 -4.69
CA LEU A 198 -0.76 -13.03 -5.87
C LEU A 198 -2.26 -13.15 -6.21
N ARG A 199 -3.08 -13.47 -5.21
CA ARG A 199 -4.53 -13.61 -5.37
C ARG A 199 -5.19 -12.30 -5.79
N PHE A 200 -4.77 -11.18 -5.17
CA PHE A 200 -5.30 -9.87 -5.53
C PHE A 200 -4.89 -9.43 -6.93
N PHE A 201 -3.64 -9.64 -7.34
CA PHE A 201 -3.16 -9.26 -8.67
C PHE A 201 -3.92 -10.03 -9.75
N LEU A 202 -4.09 -11.34 -9.56
CA LEU A 202 -4.90 -12.16 -10.47
C LEU A 202 -6.36 -11.69 -10.50
N PHE A 203 -6.92 -11.31 -9.36
CA PHE A 203 -8.25 -10.71 -9.33
C PHE A 203 -8.32 -9.42 -10.14
N LEU A 204 -7.36 -8.51 -10.03
CA LEU A 204 -7.32 -7.30 -10.85
C LEU A 204 -7.17 -7.60 -12.35
N LEU A 205 -6.42 -8.65 -12.68
CA LEU A 205 -6.11 -9.08 -14.05
C LEU A 205 -7.12 -10.09 -14.64
N ARG A 206 -8.19 -10.45 -13.93
CA ARG A 206 -9.09 -11.55 -14.31
C ARG A 206 -9.72 -11.43 -15.71
N GLU A 207 -9.92 -10.20 -16.18
CA GLU A 207 -10.47 -9.90 -17.51
C GLU A 207 -9.38 -9.55 -18.55
N HIS A 208 -8.10 -9.61 -18.17
CA HIS A 208 -6.99 -9.28 -19.04
C HIS A 208 -6.62 -10.49 -19.93
N PRO A 209 -6.35 -10.28 -21.23
CA PRO A 209 -5.97 -11.36 -22.15
C PRO A 209 -4.49 -11.76 -22.05
N ASN A 210 -3.72 -11.08 -21.20
CA ASN A 210 -2.27 -11.26 -21.07
C ASN A 210 -1.91 -12.70 -20.68
N ASP A 211 -0.81 -13.22 -21.25
CA ASP A 211 -0.17 -14.42 -20.72
C ASP A 211 0.44 -14.12 -19.34
N ILE A 212 0.06 -14.90 -18.33
CA ILE A 212 0.54 -14.75 -16.96
C ILE A 212 1.49 -15.89 -16.62
N PHE A 213 2.67 -15.55 -16.12
CA PHE A 213 3.70 -16.45 -15.65
C PHE A 213 3.92 -16.22 -14.16
N LEU A 214 4.00 -17.30 -13.40
CA LEU A 214 4.31 -17.27 -11.97
C LEU A 214 5.78 -17.65 -11.78
N ILE A 215 6.46 -16.90 -10.92
CA ILE A 215 7.83 -17.17 -10.50
C ILE A 215 7.80 -17.52 -9.02
N ASP A 216 8.01 -18.82 -8.72
CA ASP A 216 8.03 -19.31 -7.34
C ASP A 216 9.42 -19.10 -6.72
N THR A 217 9.44 -18.36 -5.63
CA THR A 217 10.66 -18.03 -4.87
C THR A 217 10.75 -18.76 -3.53
N ALA A 218 9.83 -19.68 -3.23
CA ALA A 218 9.68 -20.31 -1.93
C ALA A 218 10.90 -21.10 -1.46
N ASP A 219 11.71 -21.62 -2.39
CA ASP A 219 12.93 -22.38 -2.07
C ASP A 219 14.09 -21.49 -1.59
N GLN A 220 13.93 -20.16 -1.55
CA GLN A 220 14.91 -19.24 -0.98
C GLN A 220 14.31 -18.43 0.19
N HIS A 221 15.00 -18.44 1.34
CA HIS A 221 14.67 -17.55 2.45
C HIS A 221 14.65 -16.08 1.99
N ALA A 222 13.63 -15.32 2.38
CA ALA A 222 13.40 -13.94 1.95
C ALA A 222 14.62 -13.01 2.09
N ILE A 223 15.48 -13.24 3.09
CA ILE A 223 16.68 -12.44 3.39
C ILE A 223 17.83 -12.71 2.40
N ASN A 224 17.91 -13.93 1.84
CA ASN A 224 18.95 -14.34 0.89
C ASN A 224 18.41 -14.47 -0.54
N ARG A 225 17.20 -13.95 -0.81
CA ARG A 225 16.55 -14.07 -2.11
C ARG A 225 17.38 -13.37 -3.18
N GLN A 226 17.82 -14.14 -4.17
CA GLN A 226 18.52 -13.61 -5.33
C GLN A 226 17.52 -13.17 -6.38
N TRP A 227 17.53 -11.91 -6.80
CA TRP A 227 16.56 -11.39 -7.79
C TRP A 227 16.96 -11.71 -9.23
N ASN A 228 17.30 -12.97 -9.52
CA ASN A 228 17.64 -13.45 -10.85
C ASN A 228 16.56 -14.44 -11.34
N PRO A 229 15.77 -14.08 -12.38
CA PRO A 229 14.73 -14.96 -12.93
C PRO A 229 15.24 -16.34 -13.35
N ASP A 230 16.50 -16.44 -13.80
CA ASP A 230 17.08 -17.69 -14.30
C ASP A 230 17.30 -18.73 -13.19
N LEU A 231 17.17 -18.34 -11.92
CA LEU A 231 17.34 -19.22 -10.77
C LEU A 231 16.04 -19.88 -10.29
N TYR A 232 14.89 -19.51 -10.87
CA TYR A 232 13.58 -19.93 -10.39
C TYR A 232 12.79 -20.66 -11.45
N GLU A 233 11.88 -21.52 -11.00
CA GLU A 233 10.90 -22.12 -11.88
C GLU A 233 9.92 -21.04 -12.35
N VAL A 234 9.79 -20.93 -13.68
CA VAL A 234 8.81 -20.07 -14.33
C VAL A 234 7.72 -20.96 -14.89
N LYS A 235 6.50 -20.79 -14.37
CA LYS A 235 5.34 -21.58 -14.77
C LYS A 235 4.28 -20.70 -15.38
N GLN A 236 3.77 -21.05 -16.57
CA GLN A 236 2.59 -20.38 -17.12
C GLN A 236 1.35 -20.73 -16.28
N LEU A 237 0.59 -19.73 -15.88
CA LEU A 237 -0.61 -19.89 -15.08
C LEU A 237 -1.66 -20.66 -15.86
N SER A 238 -2.09 -21.81 -15.33
CA SER A 238 -3.17 -22.59 -15.96
C SER A 238 -4.54 -22.00 -15.66
N VAL A 239 -5.52 -22.22 -16.54
CA VAL A 239 -6.91 -21.77 -16.35
C VAL A 239 -7.51 -22.31 -15.03
N LYS A 240 -7.22 -23.57 -14.69
CA LYS A 240 -7.70 -24.20 -13.45
C LYS A 240 -7.11 -23.53 -12.20
N GLU A 241 -5.81 -23.27 -12.22
CA GLU A 241 -5.12 -22.60 -11.11
C GLU A 241 -5.56 -21.14 -10.97
N HIS A 242 -5.76 -20.44 -12.09
CA HIS A 242 -6.31 -19.10 -12.11
C HIS A 242 -7.69 -19.05 -11.44
N GLN A 243 -8.63 -19.91 -11.85
CA GLN A 243 -9.97 -19.99 -11.26
C GLN A 243 -9.93 -20.32 -9.76
N MET A 244 -9.06 -21.24 -9.34
CA MET A 244 -8.90 -21.58 -7.93
C MET A 244 -8.41 -20.38 -7.10
N LEU A 245 -7.42 -19.64 -7.59
CA LEU A 245 -6.88 -18.47 -6.89
C LEU A 245 -7.89 -17.31 -6.84
N LEU A 246 -8.68 -17.12 -7.88
CA LEU A 246 -9.79 -16.15 -7.89
C LEU A 246 -10.86 -16.48 -6.85
N GLN A 247 -11.30 -17.74 -6.77
CA GLN A 247 -12.27 -18.17 -5.75
C GLN A 247 -11.73 -17.97 -4.32
N GLN A 248 -10.44 -18.20 -4.11
CA GLN A 248 -9.80 -17.93 -2.83
C GLN A 248 -9.82 -16.43 -2.51
N TRP A 249 -9.53 -15.55 -3.48
CA TRP A 249 -9.65 -14.11 -3.29
C TRP A 249 -11.08 -13.67 -2.96
N GLU A 250 -12.08 -14.19 -3.68
CA GLU A 250 -13.50 -13.91 -3.44
C GLU A 250 -13.94 -14.28 -2.03
N SER A 251 -13.42 -15.39 -1.49
CA SER A 251 -13.63 -15.76 -0.09
C SER A 251 -12.97 -14.77 0.88
N LEU A 252 -11.72 -14.38 0.62
CA LEU A 252 -10.97 -13.44 1.46
C LEU A 252 -11.64 -12.06 1.55
N MET A 253 -12.14 -11.52 0.44
CA MET A 253 -12.79 -10.20 0.41
C MET A 253 -14.17 -10.18 1.10
N GLN A 254 -14.79 -11.34 1.32
CA GLN A 254 -16.04 -11.46 2.09
C GLN A 254 -15.80 -11.69 3.58
N SER A 255 -14.58 -12.06 3.98
CA SER A 255 -14.24 -12.24 5.39
C SER A 255 -14.18 -10.91 6.12
N LYS A 256 -14.64 -10.91 7.38
CA LYS A 256 -14.55 -9.78 8.30
C LYS A 256 -13.24 -9.76 9.08
N GLU A 257 -12.52 -10.87 9.09
CA GLU A 257 -11.27 -10.99 9.82
C GLU A 257 -10.20 -10.10 9.18
N ILE A 258 -9.47 -9.38 10.02
CA ILE A 258 -8.42 -8.46 9.60
C ILE A 258 -7.04 -9.12 9.54
N PHE A 259 -6.90 -10.35 10.03
CA PHE A 259 -5.61 -11.04 10.08
C PHE A 259 -5.63 -12.38 9.34
N ARG A 260 -4.55 -12.66 8.60
CA ARG A 260 -4.42 -13.81 7.71
C ARG A 260 -3.10 -14.54 7.94
N GLN A 261 -3.09 -15.83 7.63
CA GLN A 261 -1.90 -16.67 7.68
C GLN A 261 -1.82 -17.60 6.47
N TRP A 262 -0.59 -17.85 6.03
CA TRP A 262 -0.28 -18.90 5.08
C TRP A 262 -0.09 -20.22 5.81
N GLN A 263 -1.04 -21.14 5.66
CA GLN A 263 -0.97 -22.49 6.23
C GLN A 263 -1.52 -23.52 5.24
N HIS A 264 -0.87 -24.69 5.16
CA HIS A 264 -1.32 -25.80 4.32
C HIS A 264 -1.61 -25.40 2.86
N GLN A 265 -0.77 -24.54 2.27
CA GLN A 265 -0.94 -24.01 0.91
C GLN A 265 -2.19 -23.15 0.67
N HIS A 266 -2.80 -22.63 1.74
CA HIS A 266 -3.95 -21.74 1.67
C HIS A 266 -3.76 -20.51 2.57
N VAL A 267 -4.34 -19.39 2.14
CA VAL A 267 -4.49 -18.20 2.99
C VAL A 267 -5.72 -18.43 3.86
N GLN A 268 -5.50 -18.52 5.18
CA GLN A 268 -6.56 -18.66 6.17
C GLN A 268 -6.74 -17.35 6.93
N THR A 269 -7.99 -16.96 7.15
CA THR A 269 -8.32 -15.86 8.04
C THR A 269 -8.38 -16.36 9.47
N VAL A 270 -7.78 -15.61 10.39
CA VAL A 270 -7.71 -15.94 11.82
C VAL A 270 -8.20 -14.76 12.65
N PRO A 271 -8.64 -14.97 13.90
CA PRO A 271 -9.04 -13.89 14.79
C PRO A 271 -7.94 -12.84 14.95
N GLU A 272 -8.34 -11.58 15.06
CA GLU A 272 -7.43 -10.45 15.29
C GLU A 272 -6.54 -10.61 16.53
N ASN A 273 -6.99 -11.35 17.54
CA ASN A 273 -6.24 -11.59 18.78
C ASN A 273 -5.40 -12.88 18.75
N TYR A 274 -5.19 -13.48 17.56
CA TYR A 274 -4.54 -14.80 17.41
C TYR A 274 -3.21 -14.92 18.17
N TYR A 275 -2.39 -13.85 18.16
CA TYR A 275 -1.08 -13.84 18.81
C TYR A 275 -1.07 -13.26 20.23
N ASP A 276 -2.20 -12.77 20.76
CA ASP A 276 -2.25 -12.08 22.05
C ASP A 276 -1.72 -12.97 23.19
N SER A 277 -2.13 -14.24 23.22
CA SER A 277 -1.65 -15.18 24.24
C SER A 277 -0.13 -15.38 24.15
N PHE A 278 0.41 -15.50 22.94
CA PHE A 278 1.84 -15.69 22.73
C PHE A 278 2.63 -14.44 23.14
N ILE A 279 2.13 -13.25 22.79
CA ILE A 279 2.70 -11.95 23.20
C ILE A 279 2.76 -11.86 24.73
N VAL A 280 1.67 -12.19 25.44
CA VAL A 280 1.62 -12.15 26.91
C VAL A 280 2.62 -13.14 27.51
N THR A 281 2.61 -14.41 27.07
CA THR A 281 3.50 -15.44 27.61
C THR A 281 4.98 -15.12 27.37
N THR A 282 5.34 -14.57 26.21
CA THR A 282 6.73 -14.17 25.93
C THR A 282 7.18 -13.04 26.84
N LEU A 283 6.34 -12.01 27.08
CA LEU A 283 6.69 -10.94 27.99
C LEU A 283 6.86 -11.44 29.44
N GLU A 284 6.01 -12.37 29.89
CA GLU A 284 6.16 -13.03 31.19
C GLU A 284 7.49 -13.79 31.30
N GLN A 285 7.85 -14.52 30.26
CA GLN A 285 9.09 -15.28 30.23
C GLN A 285 10.31 -14.35 30.30
N LEU A 286 10.29 -13.23 29.57
CA LEU A 286 11.39 -12.26 29.59
C LEU A 286 11.61 -11.66 30.98
N HIS A 287 10.54 -11.32 31.71
CA HIS A 287 10.69 -10.85 33.10
C HIS A 287 11.25 -11.94 34.03
N ARG A 288 10.88 -13.21 33.83
CA ARG A 288 11.46 -14.33 34.61
C ARG A 288 12.95 -14.49 34.32
N GLU A 289 13.34 -14.39 33.05
CA GLU A 289 14.74 -14.50 32.60
C GLU A 289 15.61 -13.34 33.14
N GLN A 290 15.06 -12.13 33.21
CA GLN A 290 15.75 -10.95 33.75
C GLN A 290 15.82 -10.93 35.30
N GLY A 291 15.01 -11.75 35.98
CA GLY A 291 14.92 -11.78 37.45
C GLY A 291 14.27 -10.53 38.07
N ASN A 292 13.81 -9.57 37.27
CA ASN A 292 13.09 -8.38 37.69
C ASN A 292 11.96 -8.07 36.70
N ILE A 293 10.82 -7.62 37.23
CA ILE A 293 9.67 -7.18 36.45
C ILE A 293 9.79 -5.65 36.27
N ASP A 294 10.48 -5.23 35.21
CA ASP A 294 10.63 -3.83 34.82
C ASP A 294 10.23 -3.59 33.36
N PHE A 295 10.16 -2.32 32.94
CA PHE A 295 9.77 -1.90 31.60
C PHE A 295 10.79 -2.31 30.53
N ILE A 296 10.32 -3.00 29.49
CA ILE A 296 11.11 -3.41 28.32
C ILE A 296 10.73 -2.52 27.12
N GLN A 297 11.72 -2.03 26.38
CA GLN A 297 11.47 -1.21 25.19
C GLN A 297 10.70 -2.04 24.15
N THR A 298 9.62 -1.49 23.59
CA THR A 298 8.72 -2.27 22.74
C THR A 298 9.41 -2.80 21.49
N GLY A 299 10.28 -2.02 20.84
CA GLY A 299 11.07 -2.50 19.70
C GLY A 299 11.95 -3.70 20.05
N THR A 300 12.63 -3.68 21.20
CA THR A 300 13.43 -4.83 21.68
C THR A 300 12.54 -6.03 21.97
N PHE A 301 11.39 -5.81 22.61
CA PHE A 301 10.43 -6.88 22.89
C PHE A 301 9.89 -7.52 21.60
N LEU A 302 9.53 -6.72 20.60
CA LEU A 302 9.03 -7.22 19.31
C LEU A 302 10.10 -8.02 18.57
N LEU A 303 11.37 -7.57 18.57
CA LEU A 303 12.46 -8.36 17.98
C LEU A 303 12.59 -9.73 18.65
N GLU A 304 12.53 -9.78 19.98
CA GLU A 304 12.57 -11.03 20.74
C GLU A 304 11.33 -11.90 20.53
N LEU A 305 10.19 -11.29 20.24
CA LEU A 305 8.99 -12.03 19.86
C LEU A 305 9.19 -12.72 18.49
N LEU A 306 9.75 -11.98 17.52
CA LEU A 306 10.03 -12.47 16.16
C LEU A 306 11.06 -13.61 16.16
N THR A 307 12.11 -13.54 16.99
CA THR A 307 13.12 -14.62 17.08
C THR A 307 12.56 -15.94 17.61
N ARG A 308 11.44 -15.90 18.33
CA ARG A 308 10.74 -17.07 18.88
C ARG A 308 9.63 -17.59 17.96
N MET A 309 9.40 -16.96 16.81
CA MET A 309 8.38 -17.36 15.83
C MET A 309 9.03 -18.03 14.62
N GLU A 310 8.50 -19.17 14.19
CA GLU A 310 8.98 -19.87 12.99
C GLU A 310 8.63 -19.09 11.70
N ALA A 311 7.40 -18.59 11.62
CA ALA A 311 6.91 -17.76 10.53
C ALA A 311 6.30 -16.48 11.12
N PRO A 312 7.13 -15.45 11.41
CA PRO A 312 6.63 -14.23 12.03
C PRO A 312 5.66 -13.47 11.10
N PRO A 313 4.56 -12.91 11.63
CA PRO A 313 3.69 -12.04 10.87
C PRO A 313 4.29 -10.64 10.73
N ASN A 314 3.55 -9.74 10.07
CA ASN A 314 3.90 -8.34 9.99
C ASN A 314 4.18 -7.74 11.39
N ILE A 315 5.36 -7.12 11.55
CA ILE A 315 5.80 -6.55 12.83
C ILE A 315 4.87 -5.42 13.32
N PHE A 316 4.31 -4.63 12.41
CA PHE A 316 3.41 -3.54 12.76
C PHE A 316 2.05 -4.05 13.25
N TYR A 317 1.63 -5.23 12.80
CA TYR A 317 0.49 -5.92 13.41
C TYR A 317 0.80 -6.40 14.83
N LEU A 318 2.01 -6.92 15.09
CA LEU A 318 2.40 -7.31 16.45
C LEU A 318 2.47 -6.09 17.39
N GLU A 319 3.02 -4.98 16.91
CA GLU A 319 3.03 -3.69 17.62
C GLU A 319 1.60 -3.22 17.95
N TYR A 320 0.69 -3.30 16.97
CA TYR A 320 -0.72 -3.03 17.15
C TYR A 320 -1.33 -3.88 18.26
N ARG A 321 -1.10 -5.20 18.26
CA ARG A 321 -1.58 -6.09 19.32
C ARG A 321 -0.97 -5.78 20.69
N VAL A 322 0.29 -5.39 20.75
CA VAL A 322 0.94 -4.93 21.99
C VAL A 322 0.25 -3.68 22.54
N ARG A 323 -0.06 -2.68 21.71
CA ARG A 323 -0.84 -1.51 22.11
C ARG A 323 -2.24 -1.89 22.58
N TYR A 324 -2.91 -2.80 21.89
CA TYR A 324 -4.22 -3.31 22.31
C TYR A 324 -4.17 -3.94 23.72
N LEU A 325 -3.14 -4.74 24.02
CA LEU A 325 -2.93 -5.35 25.34
C LEU A 325 -2.63 -4.31 26.43
N VAL A 326 -1.96 -3.20 26.09
CA VAL A 326 -1.80 -2.04 26.97
C VAL A 326 -3.16 -1.41 27.29
N TYR A 327 -3.96 -1.12 26.27
CA TYR A 327 -5.25 -0.43 26.44
C TYR A 327 -6.26 -1.26 27.23
N ASN A 328 -6.20 -2.59 27.10
CA ASN A 328 -7.03 -3.53 27.85
C ASN A 328 -6.45 -3.87 29.24
N GLY A 329 -5.34 -3.25 29.64
CA GLY A 329 -4.79 -3.36 30.98
C GLY A 329 -4.03 -4.66 31.28
N PHE A 330 -3.71 -5.47 30.26
CA PHE A 330 -2.79 -6.61 30.42
C PHE A 330 -1.36 -6.11 30.65
N PHE A 331 -0.97 -5.04 29.94
CA PHE A 331 0.33 -4.41 30.07
C PHE A 331 0.23 -2.99 30.66
N ALA A 332 1.27 -2.58 31.37
CA ALA A 332 1.52 -1.19 31.75
C ALA A 332 2.37 -0.50 30.68
N LEU A 333 2.13 0.79 30.48
CA LEU A 333 2.81 1.63 29.49
C LEU A 333 3.72 2.66 30.17
N LYS A 334 4.91 2.87 29.58
CA LYS A 334 5.79 4.02 29.88
C LYS A 334 6.24 4.66 28.57
N GLY A 335 6.07 5.97 28.45
CA GLY A 335 6.39 6.73 27.23
C GLY A 335 5.18 6.99 26.33
N ILE A 336 5.42 7.54 25.14
CA ILE A 336 4.39 7.85 24.14
C ILE A 336 4.52 6.84 23.01
N PRO A 337 3.44 6.11 22.63
CA PRO A 337 3.50 5.08 21.60
C PRO A 337 3.52 5.66 20.17
N LYS A 338 4.41 6.64 19.93
CA LYS A 338 4.60 7.27 18.62
C LYS A 338 5.35 6.37 17.66
N THR A 339 6.31 5.57 18.13
CA THR A 339 6.91 4.47 17.38
C THR A 339 7.39 3.40 18.36
N MET A 340 7.78 2.22 17.88
CA MET A 340 8.28 1.10 18.70
C MET A 340 9.46 1.46 19.62
N ARG A 341 10.20 2.54 19.32
CA ARG A 341 11.36 2.99 20.11
C ARG A 341 11.00 3.93 21.26
N HIS A 342 9.83 4.54 21.21
CA HIS A 342 9.43 5.66 22.09
C HIS A 342 8.66 5.22 23.34
N TYR A 343 8.29 3.94 23.43
CA TYR A 343 7.56 3.42 24.58
C TYR A 343 8.07 2.05 25.02
N TYR A 344 7.68 1.72 26.24
CA TYR A 344 8.07 0.53 26.95
C TYR A 344 6.83 -0.12 27.55
N VAL A 345 6.85 -1.45 27.60
CA VAL A 345 5.77 -2.26 28.14
C VAL A 345 6.26 -3.10 29.31
N LYS A 346 5.34 -3.43 30.21
CA LYS A 346 5.57 -4.31 31.36
C LYS A 346 4.30 -5.08 31.65
N ILE A 347 4.38 -6.30 32.18
CA ILE A 347 3.16 -7.00 32.58
C ILE A 347 2.52 -6.30 33.77
N ARG A 348 1.20 -6.14 33.74
CA ARG A 348 0.47 -5.56 34.87
C ARG A 348 0.29 -6.64 35.92
N GLN A 349 0.88 -6.45 37.09
CA GLN A 349 0.60 -7.30 38.23
C GLN A 349 -0.84 -7.00 38.70
N LYS A 350 -1.67 -8.04 38.83
CA LYS A 350 -2.98 -7.89 39.48
C LYS A 350 -2.71 -7.42 40.92
N THR A 351 -2.97 -6.16 41.20
CA THR A 351 -2.99 -5.69 42.58
C THR A 351 -4.23 -6.30 43.20
N SER A 352 -4.06 -7.30 44.07
CA SER A 352 -5.12 -7.69 45.00
C SER A 352 -5.47 -6.44 45.79
N LEU A 353 -6.62 -5.82 45.51
CA LEU A 353 -7.20 -4.83 46.39
C LEU A 353 -7.48 -5.57 47.70
N VAL A 354 -6.63 -5.31 48.71
CA VAL A 354 -6.81 -5.78 50.09
C VAL A 354 -7.86 -4.91 50.77
#